data_AF-A0A0S3UBG4-F1
#
_entry.id   AF-A0A0S3UBG4-F1
#
_cell.length_a   1.000
_cell.length_b   1.000
_cell.length_c   1.000
_cell.angle_alpha   90.00
_cell.angle_beta   90.00
_cell.angle_gamma   90.00
#
_symmetry.space_group_name_H-M   'P 1'
#
loop_
_entity.id
_entity.type
_entity.pdbx_description
1 polymer ?
#
loop_
_entity_poly.entity_id
_entity_poly.type
_entity_poly.pdbx_seq_one_letter_code
_entity_poly.pdbx_strand_id
1 'polypeptide(L)'
;MNQESHVFQAWECQGVAFLLILQLTDLTVIERSRKGTGFDYWLGSQDSATTLPFERMARLEVSGIRRGNRGQVNTRVKQKIEQTRTSDAQGLPAYIIVVEFSRPISMISTKQNPEGTILQ
;
A
#
# COMPACT_ATOMS: atom_id res chain seq x y z
N MET A 1 19.90 17.77 15.35
CA MET A 1 19.40 18.18 14.02
C MET A 1 18.27 17.22 13.66
N ASN A 2 17.02 17.65 13.80
CA ASN A 2 15.84 16.77 13.77
C ASN A 2 15.59 16.22 12.36
N GLN A 3 15.51 14.90 12.27
CA GLN A 3 15.37 14.13 11.03
C GLN A 3 13.90 13.95 10.60
N GLU A 4 13.00 14.82 11.09
CA GLU A 4 11.54 14.67 10.92
C GLU A 4 10.95 15.53 9.80
N SER A 5 11.70 16.48 9.21
CA SER A 5 11.19 17.40 8.18
C SER A 5 10.95 16.78 6.80
N HIS A 6 11.17 15.47 6.63
CA HIS A 6 11.07 14.78 5.34
C HIS A 6 10.14 13.55 5.32
N VAL A 7 9.50 13.23 6.45
CA VAL A 7 8.59 12.07 6.54
C VAL A 7 7.17 12.53 6.26
N PHE A 8 6.69 12.20 5.06
CA PHE A 8 5.31 12.45 4.66
C PHE A 8 4.40 11.38 5.31
N GLN A 9 3.46 11.82 6.14
CA GLN A 9 2.59 10.93 6.92
C GLN A 9 1.54 10.26 6.02
N ALA A 10 1.70 8.94 5.87
CA ALA A 10 0.77 7.83 5.63
C ALA A 10 -0.43 7.93 4.67
N TRP A 11 -1.07 9.08 4.40
CA TRP A 11 -2.37 9.07 3.70
C TRP A 11 -2.28 9.03 2.17
N GLU A 12 -1.30 9.69 1.56
CA GLU A 12 -1.23 9.80 0.09
C GLU A 12 -0.66 8.57 -0.63
N CYS A 13 0.03 7.68 0.08
CA CYS A 13 0.63 6.47 -0.51
C CYS A 13 -0.24 5.21 -0.40
N GLN A 14 -1.33 5.25 0.39
CA GLN A 14 -2.18 4.07 0.64
C GLN A 14 -2.80 3.55 -0.66
N GLY A 15 -3.37 4.42 -1.50
CA GLY A 15 -3.99 3.98 -2.75
C GLY A 15 -3.01 3.25 -3.66
N VAL A 16 -1.80 3.79 -3.83
CA VAL A 16 -0.74 3.14 -4.61
C VAL A 16 -0.32 1.81 -3.97
N ALA A 17 -0.14 1.77 -2.65
CA ALA A 17 0.21 0.55 -1.94
C ALA A 17 -0.86 -0.55 -2.09
N PHE A 18 -2.15 -0.18 -2.02
CA PHE A 18 -3.25 -1.13 -2.15
C PHE A 18 -3.32 -1.67 -3.58
N LEU A 19 -3.13 -0.82 -4.59
CA LEU A 19 -3.03 -1.27 -5.98
C LEU A 19 -1.83 -2.20 -6.19
N LEU A 20 -0.67 -1.91 -5.60
CA LEU A 20 0.49 -2.80 -5.69
C LEU A 20 0.20 -4.16 -5.06
N ILE A 21 -0.47 -4.22 -3.91
CA ILE A 21 -0.90 -5.47 -3.31
C ILE A 21 -1.88 -6.21 -4.23
N LEU A 22 -2.94 -5.53 -4.71
CA LEU A 22 -3.95 -6.11 -5.60
C LEU A 22 -3.42 -6.59 -6.95
N GLN A 23 -2.32 -6.01 -7.43
CA GLN A 23 -1.79 -6.32 -8.77
C GLN A 23 -0.59 -7.25 -8.76
N LEU A 24 0.15 -7.33 -7.64
CA LEU A 24 1.40 -8.09 -7.54
C LEU A 24 1.31 -9.27 -6.57
N THR A 25 0.17 -9.48 -5.94
CA THR A 25 -0.10 -10.57 -4.99
C THR A 25 -1.55 -11.05 -5.15
N ASP A 26 -1.88 -12.20 -4.56
CA ASP A 26 -3.27 -12.69 -4.47
C ASP A 26 -4.00 -12.17 -3.22
N LEU A 27 -3.53 -11.06 -2.65
CA LEU A 27 -4.03 -10.48 -1.41
C LEU A 27 -4.76 -9.17 -1.65
N THR A 28 -5.63 -8.82 -0.70
CA THR A 28 -6.31 -7.53 -0.61
C THR A 28 -6.30 -7.00 0.82
N VAL A 29 -6.52 -5.70 0.99
CA VAL A 29 -6.67 -5.07 2.31
C VAL A 29 -8.04 -5.39 2.88
N ILE A 30 -8.06 -5.97 4.08
CA ILE A 30 -9.30 -6.38 4.75
C ILE A 30 -9.67 -5.48 5.94
N GLU A 31 -8.69 -4.94 6.66
CA GLU A 31 -8.93 -4.02 7.79
C GLU A 31 -7.67 -3.24 8.18
N ARG A 32 -7.86 -2.15 8.93
CA ARG A 32 -6.78 -1.38 9.53
C ARG A 32 -6.33 -2.02 10.84
N SER A 33 -5.03 -2.01 11.11
CA SER A 33 -4.47 -2.50 12.37
C SER A 33 -4.84 -1.58 13.55
N ARG A 34 -4.72 -2.11 14.78
CA ARG A 34 -4.74 -1.28 15.99
C ARG A 34 -3.44 -0.49 16.10
N LYS A 35 -3.51 0.73 16.63
CA LYS A 35 -2.32 1.54 16.94
C LYS A 35 -1.36 0.77 17.85
N GLY A 36 -0.06 0.92 17.59
CA GLY A 36 1.00 0.27 18.38
C GLY A 36 1.36 -1.15 17.96
N THR A 37 0.76 -1.69 16.90
CA THR A 37 1.08 -3.03 16.37
C THR A 37 2.33 -3.08 15.49
N GLY A 38 2.82 -1.93 15.03
CA GLY A 38 4.02 -1.82 14.19
C GLY A 38 3.76 -2.02 12.68
N PHE A 39 2.50 -2.16 12.27
CA PHE A 39 2.07 -2.15 10.87
C PHE A 39 0.73 -1.41 10.72
N ASP A 40 0.30 -1.08 9.49
CA ASP A 40 -0.88 -0.26 9.22
C ASP A 40 -2.16 -1.07 8.92
N TYR A 41 -2.06 -2.16 8.16
CA TYR A 41 -3.21 -2.91 7.64
C TYR A 41 -3.03 -4.43 7.73
N TRP A 42 -4.14 -5.13 7.85
CA TRP A 42 -4.21 -6.56 7.62
C TRP A 42 -4.58 -6.87 6.17
N LEU A 43 -3.96 -7.91 5.64
CA LEU A 43 -4.23 -8.45 4.32
C LEU A 43 -4.91 -9.81 4.43
N GLY A 44 -5.82 -10.09 3.50
CA GLY A 44 -6.49 -11.37 3.33
C GLY A 44 -6.57 -11.75 1.85
N SER A 45 -7.17 -12.90 1.57
CA SER A 45 -7.32 -13.41 0.20
C SER A 45 -8.18 -12.48 -0.65
N GLN A 46 -7.77 -12.26 -1.90
CA GLN A 46 -8.61 -11.63 -2.91
C GLN A 46 -9.70 -12.58 -3.45
N ASP A 47 -9.51 -13.90 -3.31
CA ASP A 47 -10.46 -14.88 -3.81
C ASP A 47 -11.70 -14.98 -2.91
N SER A 48 -12.83 -14.59 -3.47
CA SER A 48 -14.16 -14.70 -2.85
C SER A 48 -14.60 -16.13 -2.52
N ALA A 49 -13.97 -17.15 -3.12
CA ALA A 49 -14.24 -18.56 -2.84
C ALA A 49 -13.48 -19.10 -1.61
N THR A 50 -12.62 -18.28 -0.99
CA THR A 50 -11.91 -18.66 0.25
C THR A 50 -12.92 -18.88 1.39
N THR A 51 -12.73 -19.98 2.12
CA THR A 51 -13.68 -20.49 3.13
C THR A 51 -13.99 -19.52 4.27
N LEU A 52 -13.13 -18.53 4.53
CA LEU A 52 -13.33 -17.52 5.57
C LEU A 52 -13.15 -16.10 4.99
N PRO A 53 -14.23 -15.33 4.81
CA PRO A 53 -14.11 -13.92 4.49
C PRO A 53 -13.37 -13.22 5.65
N PHE A 54 -12.37 -12.39 5.31
CA PHE A 54 -11.54 -11.62 6.25
C PHE A 54 -10.51 -12.41 7.08
N GLU A 55 -10.07 -13.58 6.61
CA GLU A 55 -8.90 -14.24 7.20
C GLU A 55 -7.63 -13.37 7.06
N ARG A 56 -6.92 -13.16 8.18
CA ARG A 56 -5.65 -12.42 8.22
C ARG A 56 -4.52 -13.31 7.74
N MET A 57 -4.01 -13.03 6.56
CA MET A 57 -2.94 -13.80 5.92
C MET A 57 -1.60 -13.08 5.91
N ALA A 58 -1.60 -11.74 5.98
CA ALA A 58 -0.39 -10.95 6.05
C ALA A 58 -0.60 -9.59 6.72
N ARG A 59 0.50 -8.93 7.03
CA ARG A 59 0.58 -7.55 7.56
C ARG A 59 1.06 -6.63 6.44
N LEU A 60 0.55 -5.41 6.38
CA LEU A 60 1.00 -4.36 5.45
C LEU A 60 1.38 -3.11 6.23
N GLU A 61 2.60 -2.64 5.99
CA GLU A 61 3.13 -1.39 6.53
C GLU A 61 3.48 -0.43 5.39
N VAL A 62 2.97 0.79 5.45
CA VAL A 62 3.01 1.75 4.34
C VAL A 62 3.78 3.01 4.73
N SER A 63 4.56 3.55 3.80
CA SER A 63 5.19 4.86 3.96
C SER A 63 5.27 5.63 2.66
N GLY A 64 5.16 6.95 2.77
CA GLY A 64 5.46 7.88 1.69
C GLY A 64 6.79 8.60 1.89
N ILE A 65 7.40 9.02 0.79
CA ILE A 65 8.51 9.98 0.74
C ILE A 65 8.15 11.02 -0.32
N ARG A 66 8.10 12.30 0.08
CA ARG A 66 7.74 13.40 -0.83
C ARG A 66 8.80 13.66 -1.88
N ARG A 67 10.06 13.67 -1.46
CA ARG A 67 11.22 13.83 -2.33
C ARG A 67 12.40 13.07 -1.76
N GLY A 68 12.85 12.04 -2.48
CA GLY A 68 13.97 11.21 -2.03
C GLY A 68 14.67 10.50 -3.17
N ASN A 69 15.92 10.13 -2.91
CA ASN A 69 16.69 9.25 -3.79
C ASN A 69 16.54 7.77 -3.36
N ARG A 70 17.09 6.86 -4.17
CA ARG A 70 17.05 5.41 -3.89
C ARG A 70 17.62 5.04 -2.52
N GLY A 71 18.68 5.71 -2.07
CA GLY A 71 19.27 5.47 -0.76
C GLY A 71 18.31 5.79 0.38
N GLN A 72 17.60 6.91 0.28
CA GLN A 72 16.58 7.31 1.27
C GLN A 72 15.38 6.36 1.27
N VAL A 73 14.93 5.89 0.10
CA VAL A 73 13.89 4.85 -0.02
C VAL A 73 14.33 3.56 0.68
N ASN A 74 15.54 3.07 0.39
CA ASN A 74 16.07 1.85 1.01
C ASN A 74 16.20 1.98 2.54
N THR A 75 16.71 3.12 3.02
CA THR A 75 16.77 3.40 4.46
C THR A 75 15.37 3.37 5.07
N ARG A 76 14.38 3.94 4.38
CA ARG A 76 13.00 3.94 4.87
C ARG A 76 12.39 2.55 4.92
N VAL A 77 12.65 1.70 3.91
CA VAL A 77 12.24 0.29 3.91
C VAL A 77 12.82 -0.42 5.13
N LYS A 78 14.12 -0.27 5.40
CA LYS A 78 14.76 -0.88 6.58
C LYS A 78 14.15 -0.42 7.90
N GLN A 79 13.85 0.87 8.04
CA GLN A 79 13.17 1.40 9.21
C GLN A 79 11.78 0.79 9.40
N LYS A 80 11.04 0.61 8.31
CA LYS A 80 9.68 0.03 8.34
C LYS A 80 9.70 -1.47 8.66
N ILE A 81 10.70 -2.21 8.16
CA ILE A 81 10.95 -3.60 8.57
C ILE A 81 11.20 -3.69 10.08
N GLU A 82 11.98 -2.76 10.65
CA GLU A 82 12.21 -2.75 12.10
C GLU A 82 10.93 -2.49 12.88
N GLN A 83 10.05 -1.60 12.39
CA GLN A 83 8.77 -1.30 13.03
C GLN A 83 7.86 -2.53 13.11
N THR A 84 7.85 -3.37 12.08
CA THR A 84 7.01 -4.58 12.06
C THR A 84 7.45 -5.64 13.08
N ARG A 85 8.66 -5.55 13.63
CA ARG A 85 9.14 -6.52 14.64
C ARG A 85 8.23 -6.62 15.86
N THR A 86 7.56 -5.52 16.21
CA THR A 86 6.57 -5.46 17.31
C THR A 86 5.45 -6.52 17.17
N SER A 87 5.19 -6.99 15.95
CA SER A 87 4.14 -7.98 15.65
C SER A 87 4.67 -9.30 15.11
N ASP A 88 5.97 -9.57 15.15
CA ASP A 88 6.54 -10.80 14.57
C ASP A 88 6.04 -12.08 15.25
N ALA A 89 5.64 -12.00 16.52
CA ALA A 89 5.02 -13.10 17.24
C ALA A 89 3.71 -13.61 16.59
N GLN A 90 3.12 -12.85 15.66
CA GLN A 90 1.94 -13.27 14.89
C GLN A 90 2.27 -14.32 13.82
N GLY A 91 3.54 -14.52 13.47
CA GLY A 91 3.96 -15.53 12.48
C GLY A 91 3.52 -15.28 11.04
N LEU A 92 2.87 -14.14 10.76
CA LEU A 92 2.38 -13.77 9.43
C LEU A 92 3.42 -12.92 8.68
N PRO A 93 3.53 -13.08 7.35
CA PRO A 93 4.42 -12.26 6.54
C PRO A 93 4.05 -10.78 6.64
N ALA A 94 5.06 -9.91 6.49
CA ALA A 94 4.88 -8.46 6.48
C ALA A 94 5.34 -7.88 5.14
N TYR A 95 4.44 -7.17 4.47
CA TYR A 95 4.72 -6.41 3.27
C TYR A 95 5.06 -4.96 3.65
N ILE A 96 6.18 -4.46 3.15
CA ILE A 96 6.63 -3.09 3.38
C ILE A 96 6.58 -2.37 2.03
N ILE A 97 5.75 -1.33 1.94
CA ILE A 97 5.65 -0.52 0.73
C ILE A 97 6.07 0.91 1.05
N VAL A 98 7.10 1.38 0.36
CA VAL A 98 7.56 2.77 0.40
C VAL A 98 7.37 3.40 -0.97
N VAL A 99 6.52 4.43 -1.05
CA VAL A 99 6.23 5.17 -2.29
C VAL A 99 6.95 6.51 -2.25
N GLU A 100 7.70 6.82 -3.31
CA GLU A 100 8.43 8.07 -3.48
C GLU A 100 7.76 8.93 -4.57
N PHE A 101 7.54 10.21 -4.31
CA PHE A 101 6.73 11.11 -5.14
C PHE A 101 7.49 12.29 -5.74
N SER A 102 8.82 12.20 -5.93
CA SER A 102 9.58 13.32 -6.49
C SER A 102 9.33 13.56 -7.98
N ARG A 103 8.87 12.53 -8.71
CA ARG A 103 8.60 12.58 -10.15
C ARG A 103 7.33 11.80 -10.57
N PRO A 104 6.13 12.14 -10.08
CA PRO A 104 4.90 11.49 -10.51
C PRO A 104 4.31 12.24 -11.70
N ILE A 105 4.12 11.56 -12.83
CA ILE A 105 3.26 12.05 -13.93
C ILE A 105 2.33 10.90 -14.30
N SER A 106 1.03 11.16 -14.24
CA SER A 106 -0.03 10.20 -14.54
C SER A 106 -1.04 10.85 -15.49
N MET A 107 -1.49 10.13 -16.52
CA MET A 107 -2.53 10.61 -17.43
C MET A 107 -3.44 9.45 -17.84
N ILE A 108 -4.76 9.69 -17.74
CA ILE A 108 -5.80 8.80 -18.25
C ILE A 108 -6.66 9.61 -19.22
N SER A 109 -7.01 9.05 -20.37
CA SER A 109 -7.93 9.67 -21.33
C SER A 109 -8.88 8.64 -21.90
N THR A 110 -10.16 9.01 -22.00
CA THR A 110 -11.20 8.25 -22.68
C THR A 110 -11.89 9.17 -23.69
N LYS A 111 -12.17 8.66 -24.90
CA LYS A 111 -12.86 9.40 -25.97
C LYS A 111 -14.16 8.68 -26.31
N GLN A 112 -15.27 9.42 -26.28
CA GLN A 112 -16.59 8.95 -26.70
C GLN A 112 -16.78 9.24 -28.20
N ASN A 113 -17.43 8.34 -28.94
CA ASN A 113 -17.89 8.59 -30.31
C ASN A 113 -19.34 9.10 -30.26
N PRO A 114 -19.75 10.07 -31.11
CA PRO A 114 -21.16 10.47 -31.19
C PRO A 114 -22.00 9.26 -31.59
N GLU A 115 -23.10 9.02 -30.88
CA GLU A 115 -23.96 7.85 -31.02
C GLU A 115 -24.37 7.63 -32.48
N GLY A 116 -24.03 6.47 -33.03
CA GLY A 116 -24.70 5.93 -34.19
C GLY A 116 -26.03 5.31 -33.73
N THR A 117 -27.08 6.12 -33.63
CA THR A 117 -28.46 5.62 -33.58
C THR A 117 -29.35 6.51 -34.44
N ILE A 118 -29.54 6.12 -35.70
CA ILE A 118 -30.76 6.41 -36.45
C ILE A 118 -31.67 5.18 -36.31
N LEU A 119 -32.97 5.47 -36.15
CA LEU A 119 -34.17 4.63 -36.34
C LEU A 119 -34.73 3.93 -35.10
N GLN A 120 -35.82 4.51 -34.57
CA GLN A 120 -37.14 3.87 -34.64
C GLN A 120 -38.09 4.79 -35.40
#